data_AF-A0A847Z7Z0-F1
#
_entry.id   AF-A0A847Z7Z0-F1
#
_cell.length_a   1.000
_cell.length_b   1.000
_cell.length_c   1.000
_cell.angle_alpha   90.00
_cell.angle_beta   90.00
_cell.angle_gamma   90.00
#
_symmetry.space_group_name_H-M   'P 1'
#
loop_
_entity.id
_entity.type
_entity.pdbx_description
1 polymer ?
#
loop_
_entity_poly.entity_id
_entity_poly.type
_entity_poly.pdbx_seq_one_letter_code
_entity_poly.pdbx_strand_id
1 'polypeptide(L)'
;MLYCEKCNVKISGQRGECPLCQNVLRQSDDADEEIYPVVPTTLNTYKLYFKILLFVTIVGVVSSIAVNILLPKTGAWSSFVSLGGIYIWVAVWVGIQKRQNIVKNIFYQSVMILIAAILLDLFFLHNNWSLNYILPCLCIGMMTAVTILAKVMNLPISQYVTYLILICLFSIIPSILIITGLVTVYYPSVICVGVSIISLSALFIFQGGNIIAELKRRLHL
;
A
#
# COMPACT_ATOMS: atom_id res chain seq x y z
N MET A 1 -43.64 3.51 15.88
CA MET A 1 -42.74 3.03 16.97
C MET A 1 -42.97 1.55 17.25
N LEU A 2 -41.95 0.69 17.17
CA LEU A 2 -42.10 -0.75 17.45
C LEU A 2 -42.12 -1.02 18.97
N TYR A 3 -43.00 -1.90 19.43
CA TYR A 3 -43.13 -2.25 20.86
C TYR A 3 -42.78 -3.71 21.12
N CYS A 4 -42.01 -3.97 22.17
CA CYS A 4 -41.71 -5.32 22.62
C CYS A 4 -42.53 -5.68 23.87
N GLU A 5 -43.47 -6.62 23.74
CA GLU A 5 -44.30 -7.10 24.86
C GLU A 5 -43.49 -7.82 25.95
N LYS A 6 -42.36 -8.45 25.58
CA LYS A 6 -41.53 -9.22 26.53
C LYS A 6 -40.64 -8.34 27.40
N CYS A 7 -40.13 -7.25 26.84
CA CYS A 7 -39.25 -6.32 27.55
C CYS A 7 -39.97 -5.05 28.02
N ASN A 8 -41.23 -4.83 27.61
CA ASN A 8 -41.99 -3.59 27.82
C ASN A 8 -41.23 -2.32 27.41
N VAL A 9 -40.45 -2.40 26.34
CA VAL A 9 -39.67 -1.27 25.80
C VAL A 9 -40.18 -0.86 24.42
N LYS A 10 -40.15 0.45 24.17
CA LYS A 10 -40.37 1.04 22.84
C LYS A 10 -39.02 1.09 22.12
N ILE A 11 -38.99 0.58 20.90
CA ILE A 11 -37.80 0.52 20.05
C ILE A 11 -38.03 1.44 18.85
N SER A 12 -37.08 2.32 18.62
CA SER A 12 -37.11 3.24 17.51
C SER A 12 -36.32 2.68 16.31
N GLY A 13 -36.86 2.80 15.10
CA GLY A 13 -36.30 2.26 13.85
C GLY A 13 -37.01 1.00 13.32
N GLN A 14 -36.53 0.46 12.18
CA GLN A 14 -37.21 -0.59 11.40
C GLN A 14 -36.60 -2.00 11.60
N ARG A 15 -36.31 -2.41 12.84
CA ARG A 15 -35.77 -3.75 13.12
C ARG A 15 -36.89 -4.75 13.35
N GLY A 16 -36.78 -5.96 12.77
CA GLY A 16 -37.79 -7.02 12.96
C GLY A 16 -37.77 -7.69 14.34
N GLU A 17 -36.68 -7.53 15.09
CA GLU A 17 -36.44 -8.22 16.36
C GLU A 17 -35.96 -7.25 17.46
N CYS A 18 -36.31 -7.56 18.71
CA CYS A 18 -35.87 -6.81 19.88
C CYS A 18 -34.35 -7.05 20.14
N PRO A 19 -33.50 -6.01 20.23
CA PRO A 19 -32.07 -6.21 20.50
C PRO A 19 -31.77 -6.73 21.93
N LEU A 20 -32.72 -6.62 22.84
CA LEU A 20 -32.56 -7.02 24.24
C LEU A 20 -32.95 -8.48 24.48
N CYS A 21 -34.04 -8.94 23.87
CA CYS A 21 -34.58 -10.28 24.11
C CYS A 21 -34.80 -11.13 22.86
N GLN A 22 -34.45 -10.60 21.68
CA GLN A 22 -34.57 -11.26 20.36
C GLN A 22 -35.99 -11.70 20.00
N ASN A 23 -37.01 -11.18 20.68
CA ASN A 23 -38.39 -11.49 20.36
C ASN A 23 -38.84 -10.68 19.13
N VAL A 24 -39.70 -11.28 18.30
CA VAL A 24 -40.25 -10.64 17.10
C VAL A 24 -41.13 -9.47 17.51
N LEU A 25 -40.91 -8.31 16.89
CA LEU A 25 -41.67 -7.09 17.17
C LEU A 25 -42.93 -7.05 16.31
N ARG A 26 -44.08 -6.71 16.91
CA ARG A 26 -45.31 -6.45 16.16
C ARG A 26 -45.26 -5.05 15.58
N GLN A 27 -45.54 -4.94 14.28
CA GLN A 27 -45.66 -3.67 13.58
C GLN A 27 -46.85 -2.90 14.15
N SER A 28 -46.62 -1.66 14.57
CA SER A 28 -47.66 -0.66 14.78
C SER A 28 -47.74 0.21 13.53
N ASP A 29 -48.94 0.67 13.17
CA ASP A 29 -49.26 1.38 11.92
C ASP A 29 -48.50 2.71 11.71
N ASP A 30 -47.77 3.19 12.72
CA ASP A 30 -46.87 4.34 12.63
C ASP A 30 -45.44 3.86 12.38
N ALA A 31 -45.11 3.63 11.11
CA ALA A 31 -43.75 3.36 10.66
C ALA A 31 -42.88 4.62 10.85
N ASP A 32 -42.14 4.69 11.95
CA ASP A 32 -41.15 5.75 12.14
C ASP A 32 -39.98 5.58 11.16
N GLU A 33 -39.45 6.72 10.72
CA GLU A 33 -38.25 6.82 9.91
C GLU A 33 -37.05 6.13 10.59
N GLU A 34 -36.16 5.53 9.80
CA GLU A 34 -34.91 4.97 10.28
C GLU A 34 -34.05 6.06 10.92
N ILE A 35 -33.94 6.04 12.26
CA ILE A 35 -33.12 6.99 13.03
C ILE A 35 -31.62 6.73 12.86
N TYR A 36 -31.25 5.51 12.47
CA TYR A 36 -29.85 5.18 12.23
C TYR A 36 -29.43 5.62 10.84
N PRO A 37 -28.42 6.51 10.71
CA PRO A 37 -27.89 6.86 9.40
C PRO A 37 -27.27 5.61 8.76
N VAL A 38 -27.68 5.32 7.52
CA VAL A 38 -26.99 4.32 6.69
C VAL A 38 -25.56 4.79 6.52
N VAL A 39 -24.60 4.08 7.10
CA VAL A 39 -23.18 4.41 6.96
C VAL A 39 -22.74 3.96 5.57
N PRO A 40 -22.49 4.88 4.61
CA PRO A 40 -22.06 4.47 3.29
C PRO A 40 -20.68 3.84 3.41
N THR A 41 -20.57 2.56 3.07
CA THR A 41 -19.26 1.92 2.98
C THR A 41 -18.49 2.57 1.84
N THR A 42 -17.22 2.91 2.07
CA THR A 42 -16.34 3.56 1.05
C THR A 42 -16.35 2.84 -0.32
N LEU A 43 -16.63 1.54 -0.34
CA LEU A 43 -16.77 0.75 -1.56
C LEU A 43 -17.96 1.15 -2.43
N ASN A 44 -19.05 1.63 -1.84
CA ASN A 44 -20.25 2.01 -2.60
C ASN A 44 -20.04 3.35 -3.33
N THR A 45 -19.31 4.28 -2.71
CA THR A 45 -18.98 5.59 -3.31
C THR A 45 -18.03 5.44 -4.51
N TYR A 46 -17.05 4.54 -4.44
CA TYR A 46 -16.06 4.34 -5.51
C TYR A 46 -16.39 3.17 -6.45
N LYS A 47 -17.59 2.59 -6.36
CA LYS A 47 -17.99 1.39 -7.11
C LYS A 47 -17.79 1.55 -8.63
N LEU A 48 -18.09 2.73 -9.18
CA LEU A 48 -17.90 3.02 -10.60
C LEU A 48 -16.41 3.00 -10.98
N TYR A 49 -15.55 3.63 -10.18
CA TYR A 49 -14.10 3.64 -10.41
C TYR A 49 -13.51 2.23 -10.39
N PHE A 50 -13.90 1.39 -9.43
CA PHE A 50 -13.47 -0.01 -9.39
C PHE A 50 -13.91 -0.81 -10.62
N LYS A 51 -15.14 -0.58 -11.10
CA LYS A 51 -15.63 -1.22 -12.33
C LYS A 51 -14.83 -0.79 -13.56
N ILE A 52 -14.54 0.51 -13.70
CA ILE A 52 -13.74 1.04 -14.80
C ILE A 52 -12.31 0.48 -14.73
N LEU A 53 -11.69 0.50 -13.55
CA LEU A 53 -10.35 -0.06 -13.34
C LEU A 53 -10.30 -1.54 -13.74
N LEU A 54 -11.26 -2.34 -13.30
CA LEU A 54 -11.38 -3.75 -13.67
C LEU A 54 -11.52 -3.92 -15.18
N PHE A 55 -12.43 -3.18 -15.81
CA PHE A 55 -12.62 -3.26 -17.25
C PHE A 55 -11.33 -2.93 -18.01
N VAL A 56 -10.65 -1.83 -17.66
CA VAL A 56 -9.39 -1.42 -18.29
C VAL A 56 -8.29 -2.46 -18.08
N THR A 57 -8.16 -3.03 -16.88
CA THR A 57 -7.16 -4.09 -16.63
C THR A 57 -7.43 -5.34 -17.47
N ILE A 58 -8.68 -5.77 -17.59
CA ILE A 58 -9.05 -6.92 -18.43
C ILE A 58 -8.75 -6.63 -19.90
N VAL A 59 -9.20 -5.48 -20.41
CA VAL A 59 -8.97 -5.09 -21.81
C VAL A 59 -7.47 -5.03 -22.11
N GLY A 60 -6.67 -4.40 -21.26
CA GLY A 60 -5.22 -4.28 -21.46
C GLY A 60 -4.49 -5.63 -21.44
N VAL A 61 -4.87 -6.54 -20.53
CA VAL A 61 -4.29 -7.88 -20.47
C VAL A 61 -4.69 -8.71 -21.69
N VAL A 62 -5.98 -8.70 -22.07
CA VAL A 62 -6.48 -9.45 -23.23
C VAL A 62 -5.86 -8.92 -24.53
N SER A 63 -5.81 -7.60 -24.72
CA SER A 63 -5.21 -6.99 -25.91
C SER A 63 -3.71 -7.32 -26.00
N SER A 64 -3.01 -7.29 -24.86
CA SER A 64 -1.59 -7.61 -24.80
C SER A 64 -1.32 -9.07 -25.18
N ILE A 65 -2.11 -10.01 -24.64
CA ILE A 65 -2.01 -11.44 -25.00
C ILE A 65 -2.32 -11.65 -26.49
N ALA A 66 -3.37 -11.02 -27.02
CA ALA A 66 -3.74 -11.12 -28.43
C ALA A 66 -2.63 -10.62 -29.35
N VAL A 67 -2.05 -9.45 -29.07
CA VAL A 67 -0.93 -8.90 -29.84
C VAL A 67 0.30 -9.82 -29.76
N ASN A 68 0.56 -10.40 -28.60
CA ASN A 68 1.70 -11.29 -28.40
C ASN A 68 1.57 -12.61 -29.18
N ILE A 69 0.35 -13.14 -29.32
CA ILE A 69 0.07 -14.32 -30.17
C ILE A 69 0.23 -13.97 -31.65
N LEU A 70 -0.18 -12.77 -32.06
CA LEU A 70 -0.06 -12.29 -33.44
C LEU A 70 1.39 -11.96 -33.84
N LEU A 71 2.24 -11.61 -32.87
CA LEU A 71 3.64 -11.26 -33.07
C LEU A 71 4.57 -12.16 -32.23
N PRO A 72 4.65 -13.47 -32.51
CA PRO A 72 5.39 -14.42 -31.67
C PRO A 72 6.91 -14.15 -31.63
N LYS A 73 7.44 -13.37 -32.59
CA LYS A 73 8.86 -13.02 -32.66
C LYS A 73 9.29 -11.95 -31.65
N THR A 74 8.35 -11.26 -30.98
CA THR A 74 8.70 -10.18 -30.04
C THR A 74 9.06 -10.69 -28.64
N GLY A 75 8.86 -11.97 -28.32
CA GLY A 75 9.09 -12.51 -26.97
C GLY A 75 7.89 -12.32 -26.04
N ALA A 76 7.99 -12.74 -24.77
CA ALA A 76 6.85 -12.86 -23.86
C ALA A 76 6.45 -11.55 -23.12
N TRP A 77 6.33 -10.43 -23.84
CA TRP A 77 6.01 -9.12 -23.24
C TRP A 77 4.63 -9.07 -22.58
N SER A 78 3.69 -9.91 -23.06
CA SER A 78 2.36 -10.03 -22.45
C SER A 78 2.40 -10.43 -20.98
N SER A 79 3.43 -11.17 -20.56
CA SER A 79 3.58 -11.60 -19.17
C SER A 79 3.87 -10.43 -18.22
N PHE A 80 4.63 -9.43 -18.67
CA PHE A 80 4.86 -8.21 -17.88
C PHE A 80 3.56 -7.42 -17.70
N VAL A 81 2.74 -7.35 -18.74
CA VAL A 81 1.43 -6.66 -18.68
C VAL A 81 0.47 -7.41 -17.75
N SER A 82 0.42 -8.74 -17.83
CA SER A 82 -0.41 -9.57 -16.96
C SER A 82 -0.01 -9.44 -15.49
N LEU A 83 1.28 -9.52 -15.18
CA LEU A 83 1.79 -9.36 -13.81
C LEU A 83 1.61 -7.93 -13.30
N GLY A 84 1.76 -6.92 -14.17
CA GLY A 84 1.43 -5.54 -13.84
C GLY A 84 -0.04 -5.36 -13.47
N GLY A 85 -0.96 -6.02 -14.20
CA GLY A 85 -2.38 -6.06 -13.87
C GLY A 85 -2.65 -6.64 -12.49
N ILE A 86 -2.04 -7.80 -12.17
CA ILE A 86 -2.14 -8.43 -10.85
C ILE A 86 -1.59 -7.51 -9.76
N TYR A 87 -0.42 -6.91 -10.01
CA TYR A 87 0.23 -5.99 -9.08
C TYR A 87 -0.65 -4.77 -8.76
N ILE A 88 -1.32 -4.17 -9.76
CA ILE A 88 -2.26 -3.05 -9.54
C ILE A 88 -3.34 -3.44 -8.54
N TRP A 89 -3.93 -4.64 -8.67
CA TRP A 89 -4.96 -5.12 -7.75
C TRP A 89 -4.43 -5.34 -6.33
N VAL A 90 -3.24 -5.91 -6.19
CA VAL A 90 -2.56 -6.07 -4.90
C VAL A 90 -2.26 -4.70 -4.28
N ALA A 91 -1.76 -3.74 -5.06
CA ALA A 91 -1.43 -2.39 -4.61
C ALA A 91 -2.67 -1.64 -4.11
N VAL A 92 -3.80 -1.78 -4.81
CA VAL A 92 -5.10 -1.22 -4.40
C VAL A 92 -5.58 -1.86 -3.11
N TRP A 93 -5.51 -3.19 -3.00
CA TRP A 93 -5.88 -3.91 -1.78
C TRP A 93 -5.07 -3.45 -0.55
N VAL A 94 -3.74 -3.38 -0.69
CA VAL A 94 -2.83 -2.90 0.35
C VAL A 94 -3.13 -1.43 0.70
N GLY A 95 -3.38 -0.61 -0.31
CA GLY A 95 -3.75 0.80 -0.15
C GLY A 95 -5.01 0.99 0.69
N ILE A 96 -6.05 0.17 0.47
CA ILE A 96 -7.29 0.21 1.25
C ILE A 96 -7.05 -0.26 2.69
N GLN A 97 -6.32 -1.37 2.87
CA GLN A 97 -6.08 -1.93 4.21
C GLN A 97 -5.17 -1.06 5.08
N LYS A 98 -4.18 -0.39 4.50
CA LYS A 98 -3.16 0.38 5.22
C LYS A 98 -3.39 1.90 5.17
N ARG A 99 -4.55 2.36 4.71
CA ARG A 99 -4.92 3.79 4.58
C ARG A 99 -4.72 4.64 5.83
N GLN A 100 -4.76 4.04 7.03
CA GLN A 100 -4.59 4.76 8.29
C GLN A 100 -3.15 5.23 8.53
N ASN A 101 -2.15 4.59 7.92
CA ASN A 101 -0.75 4.99 8.02
C ASN A 101 -0.12 5.00 6.63
N ILE A 102 -0.05 6.19 6.04
CA ILE A 102 0.37 6.41 4.66
C ILE A 102 1.84 6.02 4.46
N VAL A 103 2.70 6.33 5.44
CA VAL A 103 4.13 5.94 5.41
C VAL A 103 4.27 4.43 5.39
N LYS A 104 3.51 3.73 6.25
CA LYS A 104 3.46 2.27 6.26
C LYS A 104 2.99 1.74 4.91
N ASN A 105 1.92 2.30 4.35
CA ASN A 105 1.39 1.89 3.06
C ASN A 105 2.45 1.97 1.95
N ILE A 106 3.18 3.08 1.84
CA ILE A 106 4.23 3.28 0.83
C ILE A 106 5.37 2.28 1.00
N PHE A 107 5.76 2.01 2.25
CA PHE A 107 6.80 1.02 2.53
C PHE A 107 6.36 -0.38 2.05
N TYR A 108 5.15 -0.83 2.39
CA TYR A 108 4.64 -2.14 1.94
C TYR A 108 4.49 -2.21 0.42
N GLN A 109 4.01 -1.14 -0.23
CA GLN A 109 3.91 -1.10 -1.69
C GLN A 109 5.29 -1.23 -2.33
N SER A 110 6.29 -0.50 -1.84
CA SER A 110 7.64 -0.53 -2.40
C SER A 110 8.32 -1.89 -2.24
N VAL A 111 8.15 -2.55 -1.08
CA VAL A 111 8.63 -3.92 -0.86
C VAL A 111 7.93 -4.90 -1.81
N MET A 112 6.62 -4.76 -2.02
CA MET A 112 5.88 -5.59 -2.96
C MET A 112 6.32 -5.40 -4.41
N ILE A 113 6.61 -4.16 -4.85
CA ILE A 113 7.15 -3.89 -6.19
C ILE A 113 8.48 -4.60 -6.36
N LEU A 114 9.36 -4.50 -5.37
CA LEU A 114 10.67 -5.13 -5.44
C LEU A 114 10.57 -6.66 -5.54
N ILE A 115 9.71 -7.29 -4.73
CA ILE A 115 9.49 -8.74 -4.79
C ILE A 115 8.95 -9.14 -6.17
N ALA A 116 7.96 -8.41 -6.68
CA ALA A 116 7.40 -8.67 -8.01
C ALA A 116 8.46 -8.52 -9.12
N ALA A 117 9.33 -7.51 -9.02
CA ALA A 117 10.43 -7.29 -9.95
C ALA A 117 11.46 -8.42 -9.93
N ILE A 118 11.83 -8.92 -8.75
CA ILE A 118 12.77 -10.04 -8.61
C ILE A 118 12.15 -11.33 -9.16
N LEU A 119 10.87 -11.59 -8.88
CA LEU A 119 10.16 -12.74 -9.44
C LEU A 119 10.14 -12.69 -10.97
N LEU A 120 9.89 -11.51 -11.55
CA LEU A 120 9.97 -11.30 -13.00
C LEU A 120 11.37 -11.60 -13.55
N ASP A 121 12.42 -11.12 -12.89
CA ASP A 121 13.81 -11.39 -13.30
C ASP A 121 14.09 -12.90 -13.34
N LEU A 122 13.62 -13.66 -12.33
CA LEU A 122 13.77 -15.11 -12.24
C LEU A 122 13.01 -15.85 -13.35
N PHE A 123 11.80 -15.40 -13.71
CA PHE A 123 11.00 -16.04 -14.76
C PHE A 123 11.51 -15.74 -16.18
N PHE A 124 12.09 -14.55 -16.41
CA PHE A 124 12.50 -14.10 -17.74
C PHE A 124 14.00 -14.15 -17.99
N LEU A 125 14.80 -14.71 -17.05
CA LEU A 125 16.26 -14.86 -17.14
C LEU A 125 16.95 -13.57 -17.61
N HIS A 126 16.46 -12.42 -17.13
CA HIS A 126 17.01 -11.13 -17.51
C HIS A 126 18.22 -10.78 -16.64
N ASN A 127 19.17 -10.03 -17.20
CA ASN A 127 20.48 -9.69 -16.62
C ASN A 127 20.40 -8.80 -15.37
N ASN A 128 19.82 -9.30 -14.27
CA ASN A 128 19.70 -8.63 -12.98
C ASN A 128 19.07 -7.22 -13.09
N TRP A 129 18.13 -7.02 -14.02
CA TRP A 129 17.56 -5.70 -14.30
C TRP A 129 16.83 -5.13 -13.07
N SER A 130 16.19 -5.99 -12.29
CA SER A 130 15.50 -5.62 -11.06
C SER A 130 16.47 -5.03 -10.01
N LEU A 131 17.66 -5.62 -9.88
CA LEU A 131 18.68 -5.19 -8.92
C LEU A 131 19.41 -3.94 -9.41
N ASN A 132 19.66 -3.83 -10.71
CA ASN A 132 20.38 -2.70 -11.32
C ASN A 132 19.58 -1.40 -11.29
N TYR A 133 18.26 -1.46 -11.52
CA TYR A 133 17.44 -0.26 -11.73
C TYR A 133 16.30 -0.14 -10.71
N ILE A 134 15.50 -1.18 -10.55
CA ILE A 134 14.28 -1.08 -9.74
C ILE A 134 14.62 -0.87 -8.26
N LEU A 135 15.53 -1.66 -7.71
CA LEU A 135 15.94 -1.56 -6.32
C LEU A 135 16.43 -0.14 -5.93
N PRO A 136 17.46 0.43 -6.57
CA PRO A 136 17.95 1.77 -6.20
C PRO A 136 16.92 2.88 -6.47
N CYS A 137 16.16 2.81 -7.57
CA CYS A 137 15.11 3.79 -7.85
C CYS A 137 14.00 3.76 -6.80
N LEU A 138 13.59 2.57 -6.33
CA LEU A 138 12.60 2.44 -5.27
C LEU A 138 13.11 3.01 -3.94
N CYS A 139 14.37 2.78 -3.59
CA CYS A 139 14.96 3.33 -2.37
C CYS A 139 14.95 4.87 -2.37
N ILE A 140 15.41 5.49 -3.46
CA ILE A 140 15.40 6.95 -3.63
C ILE A 140 13.96 7.48 -3.63
N GLY A 141 13.06 6.81 -4.36
CA GLY A 141 11.65 7.15 -4.40
C GLY A 141 10.97 7.09 -3.03
N MET A 142 11.27 6.06 -2.23
CA MET A 142 10.75 5.93 -0.87
C MET A 142 11.25 7.05 0.03
N MET A 143 12.55 7.34 0.02
CA MET A 143 13.12 8.41 0.86
C MET A 143 12.52 9.77 0.51
N THR A 144 12.44 10.10 -0.78
CA THR A 144 11.84 11.35 -1.25
C THR A 144 10.34 11.41 -0.92
N ALA A 145 9.59 10.34 -1.17
CA ALA A 145 8.16 10.29 -0.84
C ALA A 145 7.90 10.46 0.68
N VAL A 146 8.63 9.74 1.53
CA VAL A 146 8.44 9.82 2.99
C VAL A 146 8.84 11.19 3.53
N THR A 147 9.94 11.78 3.05
CA THR A 147 10.36 13.13 3.46
C THR A 147 9.37 14.21 3.01
N ILE A 148 8.87 14.14 1.78
CA ILE A 148 7.84 15.05 1.26
C ILE A 148 6.55 14.89 2.07
N LEU A 149 6.09 13.66 2.32
CA LEU A 149 4.87 13.41 3.09
C LEU A 149 4.99 13.85 4.54
N ALA A 150 6.15 13.64 5.17
CA ALA A 150 6.40 14.13 6.52
C ALA A 150 6.23 15.65 6.60
N LYS A 151 6.70 16.38 5.58
CA LYS A 151 6.58 17.85 5.50
C LYS A 151 5.19 18.32 5.12
N VAL A 152 4.57 17.74 4.09
CA VAL A 152 3.26 18.17 3.58
C VAL A 152 2.14 17.85 4.56
N MET A 153 2.20 16.66 5.18
CA MET A 153 1.16 16.20 6.10
C MET A 153 1.48 16.49 7.58
N ASN A 154 2.60 17.18 7.87
CA ASN A 154 3.08 17.46 9.23
C ASN A 154 3.03 16.21 10.14
N LEU A 155 3.54 15.09 9.64
CA LEU A 155 3.47 13.82 10.37
C LEU A 155 4.30 13.90 11.66
N PRO A 156 3.82 13.32 12.77
CA PRO A 156 4.61 13.25 13.98
C PRO A 156 5.86 12.39 13.72
N ILE A 157 6.98 12.82 14.30
CA ILE A 157 8.31 12.24 14.10
C ILE A 157 8.31 10.73 14.33
N SER A 158 7.57 10.26 15.34
CA SER A 158 7.43 8.85 15.69
C SER A 158 6.78 7.96 14.61
N GLN A 159 6.10 8.55 13.62
CA GLN A 159 5.44 7.81 12.54
C GLN A 159 6.32 7.60 11.31
N TYR A 160 7.33 8.44 11.05
CA TYR A 160 8.16 8.32 9.85
C TYR A 160 9.64 8.07 10.11
N VAL A 161 10.19 8.47 11.27
CA VAL A 161 11.63 8.29 11.57
C VAL A 161 12.03 6.82 11.53
N THR A 162 11.25 5.93 12.12
CA THR A 162 11.54 4.49 12.07
C THR A 162 11.60 3.97 10.63
N TYR A 163 10.71 4.44 9.76
CA TYR A 163 10.71 4.03 8.36
C TYR A 163 11.86 4.65 7.56
N LEU A 164 12.23 5.90 7.82
CA LEU A 164 13.43 6.50 7.20
C LEU A 164 14.70 5.74 7.58
N ILE A 165 14.85 5.36 8.85
CA ILE A 165 15.97 4.53 9.31
C ILE A 165 15.93 3.17 8.61
N LEU A 166 14.77 2.51 8.55
CA LEU A 166 14.63 1.24 7.83
C LEU A 166 14.99 1.36 6.35
N ILE A 167 14.60 2.44 5.67
CA ILE A 167 14.95 2.66 4.26
C ILE A 167 16.45 2.91 4.10
N CYS A 168 17.07 3.66 5.02
CA CYS A 168 18.53 3.85 5.01
C CYS A 168 19.27 2.51 5.21
N LEU A 169 18.80 1.65 6.13
CA LEU A 169 19.32 0.30 6.31
C LEU A 169 19.11 -0.55 5.05
N PHE A 170 17.96 -0.42 4.39
CA PHE A 170 17.68 -1.10 3.13
C PHE A 170 18.61 -0.65 2.00
N SER A 171 19.07 0.61 2.02
CA SER A 171 20.07 1.12 1.07
C SER A 171 21.47 0.51 1.23
N ILE A 172 21.73 -0.23 2.31
CA ILE A 172 22.97 -1.03 2.45
C ILE A 172 22.96 -2.20 1.46
N ILE A 173 21.79 -2.71 1.07
CA ILE A 173 21.65 -3.81 0.11
C ILE A 173 22.25 -3.44 -1.25
N PRO A 174 21.92 -2.29 -1.88
CA PRO A 174 22.66 -1.78 -3.04
C PRO A 174 24.18 -1.73 -2.86
N SER A 175 24.69 -1.33 -1.69
CA SER A 175 26.14 -1.31 -1.42
C SER A 175 26.75 -2.71 -1.45
N ILE A 176 26.10 -3.69 -0.82
CA ILE A 176 26.54 -5.08 -0.82
C ILE A 176 26.52 -5.63 -2.25
N LEU A 177 25.48 -5.33 -3.01
CA LEU A 177 25.32 -5.75 -4.41
C LEU A 177 26.41 -5.19 -5.34
N ILE A 178 26.91 -3.99 -5.07
CA ILE A 178 28.08 -3.43 -5.77
C ILE A 178 29.33 -4.27 -5.47
N ILE A 179 29.58 -4.59 -4.19
CA ILE A 179 30.78 -5.32 -3.75
C ILE A 179 30.78 -6.76 -4.28
N THR A 180 29.62 -7.41 -4.30
CA THR A 180 29.48 -8.79 -4.79
C THR A 180 29.51 -8.88 -6.32
N GLY A 181 29.50 -7.75 -7.04
CA GLY A 181 29.55 -7.71 -8.51
C GLY A 181 28.29 -8.22 -9.20
N LEU A 182 27.17 -8.40 -8.46
CA LEU A 182 25.89 -8.81 -9.05
C LEU A 182 25.24 -7.70 -9.89
N VAL A 183 25.63 -6.45 -9.64
CA VAL A 183 25.15 -5.25 -10.35
C VAL A 183 26.09 -4.95 -11.51
N THR A 184 25.55 -4.96 -12.72
CA THR A 184 26.27 -4.60 -13.95
C THR A 184 26.30 -3.09 -14.19
N VAL A 185 25.37 -2.34 -13.59
CA VAL A 185 25.22 -0.89 -13.77
C VAL A 185 25.32 -0.17 -12.42
N TYR A 186 26.46 0.44 -12.15
CA TYR A 186 26.78 1.00 -10.82
C TYR A 186 26.11 2.35 -10.52
N TYR A 187 25.80 3.17 -11.53
CA TYR A 187 25.32 4.55 -11.33
C TYR A 187 24.07 4.66 -10.44
N PRO A 188 22.98 3.89 -10.64
CA PRO A 188 21.78 4.01 -9.81
C PRO A 188 22.06 3.64 -8.35
N SER A 189 22.83 2.58 -8.12
CA SER A 189 23.18 2.10 -6.79
C SER A 189 24.07 3.10 -6.03
N VAL A 190 25.05 3.72 -6.69
CA VAL A 190 25.90 4.75 -6.07
C VAL A 190 25.09 5.99 -5.69
N ILE A 191 24.19 6.45 -6.56
CA ILE A 191 23.31 7.59 -6.26
C ILE A 191 22.41 7.26 -5.06
N CYS A 192 21.84 6.06 -5.01
CA CYS A 192 21.02 5.61 -3.89
C CYS A 192 21.78 5.69 -2.56
N VAL A 193 23.01 5.18 -2.53
CA VAL A 193 23.85 5.23 -1.33
C VAL A 193 24.18 6.66 -0.95
N GLY A 194 24.56 7.53 -1.90
CA GLY A 194 24.83 8.94 -1.63
C GLY A 194 23.62 9.67 -1.03
N VAL A 195 22.43 9.47 -1.61
CA VAL A 195 21.18 10.05 -1.12
C VAL A 195 20.85 9.54 0.29
N SER A 196 21.08 8.24 0.56
CA SER A 196 20.90 7.64 1.89
C SER A 196 21.76 8.29 2.95
N ILE A 197 23.05 8.52 2.68
CA ILE A 197 23.98 9.16 3.62
C ILE A 197 23.55 10.60 3.88
N ILE A 198 23.26 11.37 2.83
CA ILE A 198 22.82 12.78 2.96
C ILE A 198 21.55 12.86 3.80
N SER A 199 20.56 12.01 3.51
CA SER A 199 19.29 11.99 4.24
C SER A 199 19.48 11.57 5.70
N LEU A 200 20.34 10.59 5.97
CA LEU A 200 20.65 10.13 7.32
C LEU A 200 21.34 11.24 8.12
N SER A 201 22.34 11.90 7.52
CA SER A 201 23.03 13.04 8.14
C SER A 201 22.06 14.18 8.43
N ALA A 202 21.19 14.54 7.47
CA ALA A 202 20.15 15.54 7.70
C ALA A 202 19.23 15.14 8.85
N LEU A 203 18.79 13.88 8.91
CA LEU A 203 17.93 13.40 9.98
C LEU A 203 18.60 13.51 11.36
N PHE A 204 19.87 13.14 11.49
CA PHE A 204 20.61 13.29 12.74
C PHE A 204 20.83 14.74 13.15
N ILE A 205 21.15 15.63 12.21
CA ILE A 205 21.38 17.06 12.48
C ILE A 205 20.08 17.75 12.93
N PHE A 206 18.97 17.50 12.24
CA PHE A 206 17.70 18.19 12.51
C PHE A 206 16.87 17.52 13.61
N GLN A 207 17.02 16.21 13.84
CA GLN A 207 16.11 15.43 14.70
C GLN A 207 16.81 14.43 15.64
N GLY A 208 18.14 14.51 15.79
CA GLY A 208 18.94 13.54 16.56
C GLY A 208 18.41 13.23 17.97
N GLY A 209 17.98 14.25 18.73
CA GLY A 209 17.40 14.05 20.06
C GLY A 209 16.09 13.24 20.05
N ASN A 210 15.24 13.46 19.05
CA ASN A 210 13.97 12.75 18.92
C ASN A 210 14.17 11.32 18.41
N ILE A 211 15.20 11.07 17.61
CA ILE A 211 15.58 9.72 17.16
C ILE A 211 15.99 8.86 18.36
N ILE A 212 16.84 9.38 19.25
CA ILE A 212 17.31 8.66 20.44
C ILE A 212 16.13 8.36 21.37
N ALA A 213 15.24 9.32 21.58
CA ALA A 213 14.04 9.12 22.39
C ALA A 213 13.11 8.03 21.82
N GLU A 214 12.89 8.03 20.50
CA GLU A 214 12.02 7.05 19.84
C GLU A 214 12.67 5.65 19.77
N LEU A 215 13.98 5.57 19.54
CA LEU A 215 14.75 4.32 19.62
C LEU A 215 14.67 3.73 21.03
N LYS A 216 14.91 4.55 22.07
CA LYS A 216 14.81 4.13 23.46
C LYS A 216 13.42 3.60 23.80
N ARG A 217 12.37 4.30 23.34
CA ARG A 217 10.97 3.89 23.53
C ARG A 217 10.63 2.54 22.88
N ARG A 218 11.18 2.24 21.70
CA ARG A 218 10.85 1.02 20.93
C ARG A 218 11.76 -0.16 21.25
N LEU A 219 13.02 0.09 21.61
CA LEU A 219 14.00 -0.92 21.99
C LEU A 219 14.00 -1.22 23.49
N HIS A 220 13.14 -0.56 24.28
CA HIS A 220 13.05 -0.72 25.74
C HIS A 220 14.41 -0.60 26.44
N LEU A 221 15.26 0.31 25.96
CA LEU A 221 16.56 0.66 26.55
C LEU A 221 16.44 1.80 27.56
#